data_AF-A0A2Z6E981-F1
#
_entry.id   AF-A0A2Z6E981-F1
#
_cell.length_a   1.000
_cell.length_b   1.000
_cell.length_c   1.000
_cell.angle_alpha   90.00
_cell.angle_beta   90.00
_cell.angle_gamma   90.00
#
_symmetry.space_group_name_H-M   'P 1'
#
loop_
_entity.id
_entity.type
_entity.pdbx_description
1 polymer ?
#
loop_
_entity_poly.entity_id
_entity_poly.type
_entity_poly.pdbx_seq_one_letter_code
_entity_poly.pdbx_strand_id
1 'polypeptide(L)'
;MPIVGLIAVVLGRQAMERRAAPPANEGLAILLDLAAKAMAEHRLVAPAGSNACEFYLSVRELDPDNTTAREGLRRLFPAATAEVERSINALQLDEAARELRLLRDVDGTDFTLALLGGKLDAQRQIVIREDEARAARIRAAASP
;
A
#
# COMPACT_ATOMS: atom_id res chain seq x y z
N MET A 1 58.02 1.64 36.90
CA MET A 1 57.22 1.21 38.08
C MET A 1 56.57 2.46 38.68
N PRO A 2 55.27 2.51 39.03
CA PRO A 2 54.10 1.86 38.42
C PRO A 2 52.80 2.75 38.41
N ILE A 3 51.75 2.30 37.66
CA ILE A 3 50.26 2.43 37.87
C ILE A 3 49.59 3.81 37.58
N VAL A 4 48.88 4.02 36.45
CA VAL A 4 47.49 3.64 36.06
C VAL A 4 46.37 4.38 36.82
N GLY A 5 45.52 5.12 36.09
CA GLY A 5 44.18 5.49 36.54
C GLY A 5 43.48 6.62 35.75
N LEU A 6 42.43 6.25 35.01
CA LEU A 6 41.23 7.05 34.70
C LEU A 6 41.09 7.83 33.36
N ILE A 7 40.57 7.10 32.37
CA ILE A 7 39.33 7.36 31.60
C ILE A 7 39.20 8.68 30.79
N ALA A 8 39.39 8.49 29.48
CA ALA A 8 38.55 8.92 28.35
C ALA A 8 38.09 10.40 28.28
N VAL A 9 38.91 11.19 27.60
CA VAL A 9 38.45 12.31 26.75
C VAL A 9 37.66 11.74 25.58
N VAL A 10 36.32 11.88 25.58
CA VAL A 10 35.50 11.97 24.35
C VAL A 10 34.29 12.86 24.65
N LEU A 11 34.49 14.18 24.64
CA LEU A 11 33.39 15.12 24.38
C LEU A 11 33.37 15.42 22.89
N GLY A 12 32.21 15.27 22.27
CA GLY A 12 31.92 15.85 20.96
C GLY A 12 31.75 14.84 19.84
N ARG A 13 30.76 13.94 19.92
CA ARG A 13 30.22 13.33 18.70
C ARG A 13 28.85 12.64 18.74
N GLN A 14 27.93 12.98 19.64
CA GLN A 14 26.57 12.40 19.61
C GLN A 14 25.48 13.45 19.76
N ALA A 15 25.50 14.44 18.87
CA ALA A 15 24.32 15.24 18.52
C ALA A 15 23.63 14.62 17.29
N MET A 16 23.31 13.31 17.37
CA MET A 16 22.32 12.72 16.49
C MET A 16 21.10 12.50 17.36
N GLU A 17 20.24 13.51 17.32
CA GLU A 17 18.90 13.50 17.88
C GLU A 17 18.23 12.20 17.44
N ARG A 18 18.26 11.19 18.33
CA ARG A 18 17.25 10.14 18.31
C ARG A 18 15.96 10.88 18.60
N ARG A 19 15.27 11.32 17.55
CA ARG A 19 13.88 11.73 17.62
C ARG A 19 13.18 10.53 18.23
N ALA A 20 12.98 10.57 19.55
CA ALA A 20 12.31 9.51 20.26
C ALA A 20 10.99 9.33 19.52
N ALA A 21 10.80 8.14 18.96
CA ALA A 21 9.51 7.80 18.37
C ALA A 21 8.47 8.13 19.44
N PRO A 22 7.39 8.85 19.08
CA PRO A 22 6.34 9.13 20.04
C PRO A 22 5.94 7.80 20.72
N PRO A 23 5.60 7.79 22.01
CA PRO A 23 5.18 6.57 22.70
C PRO A 23 4.19 5.83 21.80
N ALA A 24 4.32 4.51 21.68
CA ALA A 24 3.64 3.72 20.64
C ALA A 24 2.14 4.06 20.47
N ASN A 25 1.46 4.43 21.56
CA ASN A 25 0.07 4.90 21.57
C ASN A 25 -0.19 6.20 20.78
N GLU A 26 0.72 7.16 20.82
CA GLU A 26 0.58 8.46 20.15
C GLU A 26 0.84 8.31 18.64
N GLY A 27 1.75 7.41 18.24
CA GLY A 27 1.93 7.01 16.84
C GLY A 27 0.70 6.32 16.25
N LEU A 28 0.08 5.39 17.00
CA LEU A 28 -1.17 4.74 16.60
C LEU A 28 -2.32 5.75 16.44
N ALA A 29 -2.45 6.70 17.36
CA ALA A 29 -3.46 7.74 17.28
C ALA A 29 -3.30 8.62 16.03
N ILE A 30 -2.05 9.00 15.68
CA ILE A 30 -1.76 9.75 14.45
C ILE A 30 -2.15 8.95 13.20
N LEU A 31 -1.81 7.66 13.14
CA LEU A 31 -2.17 6.82 12.00
C LEU A 31 -3.68 6.66 11.85
N LEU A 32 -4.41 6.51 12.95
CA LEU A 32 -5.88 6.43 12.94
C LEU A 32 -6.52 7.75 12.48
N ASP A 33 -5.99 8.91 12.89
CA ASP A 33 -6.45 10.22 12.41
C ASP A 33 -6.17 10.42 10.91
N LEU A 34 -4.98 10.03 10.44
CA LEU A 34 -4.64 10.04 9.01
C LEU A 34 -5.55 9.12 8.19
N ALA A 35 -5.86 7.92 8.71
CA ALA A 35 -6.78 6.99 8.07
C ALA A 35 -8.20 7.57 7.98
N ALA A 36 -8.69 8.21 9.06
CA ALA A 36 -9.99 8.86 9.08
C ALA A 36 -10.08 10.03 8.09
N LYS A 37 -9.03 10.85 8.00
CA LYS A 37 -8.93 11.93 6.99
C LYS A 37 -8.93 11.37 5.57
N ALA A 38 -8.11 10.36 5.30
CA ALA A 38 -8.08 9.71 3.99
C ALA A 38 -9.43 9.10 3.60
N MET A 39 -10.17 8.51 4.55
CA MET A 39 -11.55 8.04 4.33
C MET A 39 -12.49 9.19 3.95
N ALA A 40 -12.45 10.30 4.69
CA ALA A 40 -13.29 11.47 4.43
C ALA A 40 -13.00 12.09 3.05
N GLU A 41 -11.76 12.02 2.60
CA GLU A 41 -11.31 12.51 1.30
C GLU A 41 -11.42 11.46 0.18
N HIS A 42 -12.08 10.32 0.44
CA HIS A 42 -12.26 9.21 -0.50
C HIS A 42 -10.93 8.64 -1.05
N ARG A 43 -9.81 8.83 -0.33
CA ARG A 43 -8.54 8.16 -0.62
C ARG A 43 -8.52 6.79 0.02
N LEU A 44 -9.27 5.83 -0.55
CA LEU A 44 -9.50 4.53 0.06
C LEU A 44 -8.31 3.58 -0.12
N VAL A 45 -7.92 3.33 -1.37
CA VAL A 45 -6.80 2.45 -1.79
C VAL A 45 -5.83 3.14 -2.75
N ALA A 46 -6.16 4.37 -3.15
CA ALA A 46 -5.37 5.24 -3.98
C ALA A 46 -5.41 6.68 -3.45
N PRO A 47 -4.37 7.49 -3.70
CA PRO A 47 -3.08 7.12 -4.27
C PRO A 47 -2.23 6.26 -3.30
N ALA A 48 -1.22 5.56 -3.83
CA ALA A 48 -0.27 4.80 -3.02
C ALA A 48 0.47 5.71 -2.01
N GLY A 49 0.74 5.21 -0.81
CA GLY A 49 1.44 5.96 0.24
C GLY A 49 0.60 6.97 1.00
N SER A 50 -0.64 7.24 0.57
CA SER A 50 -1.50 8.26 1.19
C SER A 50 -2.99 7.89 1.13
N ASN A 51 -3.29 6.63 1.42
CA ASN A 51 -4.66 6.12 1.44
C ASN A 51 -5.03 5.49 2.80
N ALA A 52 -6.32 5.45 3.07
CA ALA A 52 -6.87 4.97 4.33
C ALA A 52 -6.55 3.50 4.60
N CYS A 53 -6.55 2.66 3.57
CA CYS A 53 -6.25 1.24 3.71
C CYS A 53 -4.82 1.02 4.26
N GLU A 54 -3.81 1.66 3.66
CA GLU A 54 -2.42 1.58 4.11
C GLU A 54 -2.23 2.09 5.55
N PHE A 55 -2.89 3.18 5.93
CA PHE A 55 -2.82 3.69 7.31
C PHE A 55 -3.44 2.70 8.30
N TYR A 56 -4.61 2.12 8.00
CA TYR A 56 -5.21 1.12 8.88
C TYR A 56 -4.41 -0.19 8.93
N LEU A 57 -3.81 -0.61 7.81
CA LEU A 57 -2.90 -1.75 7.78
C LEU A 57 -1.67 -1.51 8.66
N SER A 58 -1.09 -0.31 8.61
CA SER A 58 0.03 0.08 9.48
C SER A 58 -0.36 0.02 10.96
N VAL A 59 -1.58 0.47 11.32
CA VAL A 59 -2.10 0.34 12.69
C VAL A 59 -2.23 -1.13 13.08
N ARG A 60 -2.76 -1.98 12.19
CA ARG A 60 -2.93 -3.43 12.43
C ARG A 60 -1.60 -4.17 12.57
N GLU A 61 -0.56 -3.75 11.87
CA GLU A 61 0.80 -4.30 12.01
C GLU A 61 1.42 -3.96 13.38
N LEU A 62 1.16 -2.75 13.87
CA LEU A 62 1.66 -2.29 15.17
C LEU A 62 0.82 -2.83 16.34
N ASP A 63 -0.49 -2.96 16.15
CA ASP A 63 -1.47 -3.43 17.13
C ASP A 63 -2.57 -4.27 16.43
N PRO A 64 -2.37 -5.60 16.32
CA PRO A 64 -3.33 -6.50 15.68
C PRO A 64 -4.71 -6.55 16.36
N ASP A 65 -4.79 -6.21 17.65
CA ASP A 65 -6.03 -6.23 18.44
C ASP A 65 -6.79 -4.90 18.37
N ASN A 66 -6.26 -3.91 17.62
CA ASN A 66 -6.86 -2.60 17.50
C ASN A 66 -8.24 -2.66 16.81
N THR A 67 -9.28 -2.52 17.64
CA THR A 67 -10.66 -2.63 17.14
C THR A 67 -11.02 -1.48 16.19
N THR A 68 -10.45 -0.28 16.39
CA THR A 68 -10.69 0.87 15.51
C THR A 68 -10.18 0.61 14.10
N ALA A 69 -8.96 0.07 13.96
CA ALA A 69 -8.39 -0.25 12.64
C ALA A 69 -9.17 -1.36 11.94
N ARG A 70 -9.53 -2.43 12.67
CA ARG A 70 -10.34 -3.53 12.14
C ARG A 70 -11.70 -3.05 11.64
N GLU A 71 -12.40 -2.22 12.41
CA GLU A 71 -13.67 -1.63 11.99
C GLU A 71 -13.49 -0.65 10.81
N GLY A 72 -12.41 0.12 10.80
CA GLY A 72 -12.03 0.99 9.69
C GLY A 72 -11.88 0.23 8.38
N LEU A 73 -11.09 -0.85 8.38
CA LEU A 73 -10.89 -1.73 7.23
C LEU A 73 -12.21 -2.36 6.77
N ARG A 74 -13.03 -2.86 7.70
CA ARG A 74 -14.34 -3.45 7.38
C ARG A 74 -15.29 -2.46 6.71
N ARG A 75 -15.28 -1.19 7.14
CA ARG A 75 -16.11 -0.11 6.53
C ARG A 75 -15.57 0.36 5.19
N LEU A 76 -14.25 0.40 5.04
CA LEU A 76 -13.56 0.80 3.81
C LEU A 76 -13.77 -0.22 2.69
N PHE A 77 -13.79 -1.52 3.03
CA PHE A 77 -13.71 -2.62 2.07
C PHE A 77 -14.71 -2.54 0.91
N PRO A 78 -16.04 -2.33 1.12
CA PRO A 78 -17.00 -2.30 0.01
C PRO A 78 -16.78 -1.15 -0.98
N ALA A 79 -16.35 0.01 -0.49
CA ALA A 79 -16.10 1.17 -1.35
C ALA A 79 -14.74 1.03 -2.08
N ALA A 80 -13.76 0.41 -1.43
CA ALA A 80 -12.46 0.16 -2.04
C ALA A 80 -12.51 -0.92 -3.13
N THR A 81 -13.30 -1.99 -2.96
CA THR A 81 -13.50 -2.99 -4.03
C THR A 81 -14.16 -2.38 -5.27
N ALA A 82 -15.10 -1.45 -5.07
CA ALA A 82 -15.68 -0.68 -6.16
C ALA A 82 -14.63 0.21 -6.86
N GLU A 83 -13.69 0.81 -6.13
CA GLU A 83 -12.58 1.58 -6.73
C GLU A 83 -11.70 0.69 -7.62
N VAL A 84 -11.28 -0.47 -7.12
CA VAL A 84 -10.50 -1.43 -7.92
C VAL A 84 -11.24 -1.80 -9.19
N GLU A 85 -12.55 -2.05 -9.09
CA GLU A 85 -13.36 -2.34 -10.26
C GLU A 85 -13.37 -1.17 -11.27
N ARG A 86 -13.47 0.07 -10.79
CA ARG A 86 -13.37 1.27 -11.64
C ARG A 86 -12.02 1.36 -12.34
N SER A 87 -10.91 1.16 -11.61
CA SER A 87 -9.56 1.14 -12.18
C SER A 87 -9.42 0.08 -13.28
N ILE A 88 -9.98 -1.12 -13.08
CA ILE A 88 -10.00 -2.18 -14.11
C ILE A 88 -10.81 -1.72 -15.33
N ASN A 89 -12.01 -1.16 -15.13
CA ASN A 89 -12.88 -0.69 -16.21
C ASN A 89 -12.25 0.49 -16.98
N ALA A 90 -11.43 1.31 -16.32
CA ALA A 90 -10.69 2.42 -16.92
C ALA A 90 -9.41 1.98 -17.64
N LEU A 91 -9.13 0.67 -17.72
CA LEU A 91 -7.88 0.09 -18.25
C LEU A 91 -6.62 0.59 -17.53
N GLN A 92 -6.76 1.07 -16.30
CA GLN A 92 -5.64 1.40 -15.42
C GLN A 92 -5.14 0.12 -14.73
N LEU A 93 -4.71 -0.85 -15.54
CA LEU A 93 -4.49 -2.24 -15.10
C LEU A 93 -3.38 -2.36 -14.05
N ASP A 94 -2.36 -1.52 -14.11
CA ASP A 94 -1.27 -1.52 -13.12
C ASP A 94 -1.69 -0.91 -11.78
N GLU A 95 -2.51 0.14 -11.83
CA GLU A 95 -3.13 0.76 -10.66
C GLU A 95 -4.04 -0.25 -9.96
N ALA A 96 -4.98 -0.82 -10.72
CA ALA A 96 -5.90 -1.84 -10.26
C ALA A 96 -5.17 -3.05 -9.64
N ALA A 97 -4.07 -3.50 -10.24
CA ALA A 97 -3.28 -4.60 -9.71
C ALA A 97 -2.66 -4.27 -8.35
N ARG A 98 -2.23 -3.03 -8.14
CA ARG A 98 -1.68 -2.59 -6.86
C ARG A 98 -2.76 -2.50 -5.80
N GLU A 99 -3.87 -1.82 -6.11
CA GLU A 99 -5.01 -1.67 -5.22
C GLU A 99 -5.59 -3.03 -4.82
N LEU A 100 -5.68 -3.97 -5.77
CA LEU A 100 -6.16 -5.33 -5.52
C LEU A 100 -5.24 -6.10 -4.57
N ARG A 101 -3.90 -5.96 -4.71
CA ARG A 101 -2.95 -6.56 -3.75
C ARG A 101 -3.13 -5.99 -2.36
N LEU A 102 -3.27 -4.66 -2.26
CA LEU A 102 -3.50 -3.99 -0.99
C LEU A 102 -4.77 -4.48 -0.28
N LEU A 103 -5.86 -4.70 -1.01
CA LEU A 103 -7.09 -5.26 -0.43
C LEU A 103 -6.95 -6.74 -0.06
N ARG A 104 -6.12 -7.52 -0.75
CA ARG A 104 -5.82 -8.91 -0.36
C ARG A 104 -5.02 -8.99 0.92
N ASP A 105 -4.21 -7.98 1.23
CA ASP A 105 -3.53 -7.89 2.52
C ASP A 105 -4.56 -7.65 3.65
N VAL A 106 -5.67 -6.98 3.37
CA VAL A 106 -6.78 -6.82 4.33
C VAL A 106 -7.49 -8.14 4.56
N ASP A 107 -8.01 -8.75 3.50
CA ASP A 107 -8.70 -10.04 3.49
C ASP A 107 -8.50 -10.76 2.15
N GLY A 108 -7.53 -11.67 2.09
CA GLY A 108 -7.23 -12.45 0.89
C GLY A 108 -8.23 -13.57 0.58
N THR A 109 -9.18 -13.85 1.48
CA THR A 109 -10.17 -14.92 1.31
C THR A 109 -11.48 -14.45 0.69
N ASP A 110 -11.63 -13.14 0.49
CA ASP A 110 -12.82 -12.54 -0.10
C ASP A 110 -13.00 -12.93 -1.58
N PHE A 111 -14.16 -13.47 -1.90
CA PHE A 111 -14.51 -13.92 -3.25
C PHE A 111 -14.57 -12.78 -4.28
N THR A 112 -14.97 -11.57 -3.86
CA THR A 112 -14.99 -10.37 -4.73
C THR A 112 -13.58 -10.06 -5.22
N LEU A 113 -12.57 -10.14 -4.36
CA LEU A 113 -11.17 -9.92 -4.78
C LEU A 113 -10.64 -11.02 -5.72
N ALA A 114 -11.14 -12.25 -5.59
CA ALA A 114 -10.83 -13.32 -6.54
C ALA A 114 -11.44 -13.02 -7.92
N LEU A 115 -12.70 -12.59 -7.96
CA LEU A 115 -13.40 -12.21 -9.19
C LEU A 115 -12.73 -11.02 -9.89
N LEU A 116 -12.39 -9.97 -9.15
CA LEU A 116 -11.69 -8.80 -9.67
C LEU A 116 -10.30 -9.17 -10.21
N GLY A 117 -9.60 -10.10 -9.58
CA GLY A 117 -8.34 -10.64 -10.09
C GLY A 117 -8.50 -11.30 -11.46
N GLY A 118 -9.49 -12.17 -11.61
CA GLY A 118 -9.77 -12.80 -12.91
C GLY A 118 -10.14 -11.78 -14.00
N LYS A 119 -10.93 -10.75 -13.64
CA LYS A 119 -11.28 -9.66 -14.56
C LYS A 119 -10.06 -8.87 -15.01
N LEU A 120 -9.18 -8.51 -14.07
CA LEU A 120 -7.93 -7.80 -14.34
C LEU A 120 -7.01 -8.61 -15.26
N ASP A 121 -6.83 -9.90 -14.98
CA ASP A 121 -5.99 -10.78 -15.79
C ASP A 121 -6.55 -10.93 -17.22
N ALA A 122 -7.86 -11.07 -17.36
CA ALA A 122 -8.50 -11.10 -18.68
C ALA A 122 -8.24 -9.81 -19.48
N GLN A 123 -8.38 -8.64 -18.86
CA GLN A 123 -8.10 -7.34 -19.51
C GLN A 123 -6.63 -7.22 -19.93
N ARG A 124 -5.69 -7.63 -19.07
CA ARG A 124 -4.25 -7.61 -19.40
C ARG A 124 -3.92 -8.48 -20.60
N GLN A 125 -4.50 -9.68 -20.68
CA GLN A 125 -4.28 -10.58 -21.80
C GLN A 125 -4.81 -10.03 -23.11
N ILE A 126 -5.90 -9.25 -23.10
CA ILE A 126 -6.41 -8.58 -24.29
C ILE A 126 -5.39 -7.55 -24.79
N VAL A 127 -4.91 -6.66 -23.90
CA VAL A 127 -3.93 -5.62 -24.25
C VAL A 127 -2.64 -6.24 -24.80
N ILE A 128 -2.10 -7.26 -24.13
CA ILE A 128 -0.88 -7.95 -24.57
C ILE A 128 -1.04 -8.52 -25.98
N ARG A 129 -2.16 -9.21 -26.25
CA ARG A 129 -2.43 -9.79 -27.57
C ARG A 129 -2.57 -8.72 -28.66
N GLU A 130 -3.17 -7.58 -28.34
CA GLU A 130 -3.31 -6.46 -29.28
C GLU A 130 -1.95 -5.86 -29.64
N ASP A 131 -1.07 -5.68 -28.65
CA ASP A 131 0.28 -5.18 -28.84
C ASP A 131 1.15 -6.16 -29.64
N GLU A 132 1.06 -7.46 -29.34
CA GLU A 132 1.74 -8.51 -30.11
C GLU A 132 1.28 -8.54 -31.58
N ALA A 133 -0.03 -8.46 -31.83
CA ALA A 133 -0.59 -8.43 -33.17
C ALA A 133 -0.15 -7.16 -33.93
N ARG A 134 -0.09 -6.01 -33.24
CA ARG A 134 0.44 -4.75 -33.81
C ARG A 134 1.91 -4.90 -34.19
N ALA A 135 2.74 -5.45 -33.31
CA ALA A 135 4.16 -5.65 -33.56
C ALA A 135 4.41 -6.62 -34.74
N ALA A 136 3.64 -7.71 -34.83
CA ALA A 136 3.73 -8.66 -35.93
C ALA A 136 3.38 -8.01 -37.28
N ARG A 137 2.34 -7.17 -37.32
CA ARG A 137 1.96 -6.42 -38.54
C ARG A 137 3.04 -5.45 -39.00
N ILE A 138 3.64 -4.70 -38.07
CA ILE A 138 4.74 -3.78 -38.37
C ILE A 138 5.94 -4.54 -38.93
N ARG A 139 6.30 -5.68 -38.33
CA ARG A 139 7.40 -6.52 -38.80
C ARG A 139 7.14 -7.08 -40.20
N ALA A 140 5.94 -7.59 -40.47
CA ALA A 140 5.58 -8.11 -41.78
C ALA A 140 5.61 -7.04 -42.89
N ALA A 141 5.21 -5.80 -42.57
CA ALA A 141 5.28 -4.68 -43.49
C ALA A 141 6.72 -4.16 -43.73
N ALA A 142 7.66 -4.46 -42.83
CA ALA A 142 9.05 -4.05 -42.92
C ALA A 142 9.98 -5.10 -43.57
N SER A 143 9.47 -6.30 -43.88
CA SER A 143 10.21 -7.32 -44.62
C SER A 143 10.05 -7.11 -46.13
N PRO A 144 11.14 -6.79 -46.87
CA PRO A 144 11.13 -6.53 -48.31
C PRO A 144 11.00 -7.80 -49.17
#